data_AF-A0A7S8F9K4-F1
#
_entry.id   AF-A0A7S8F9K4-F1
#
_cell.length_a   1.000
_cell.length_b   1.000
_cell.length_c   1.000
_cell.angle_alpha   90.00
_cell.angle_beta   90.00
_cell.angle_gamma   90.00
#
_symmetry.space_group_name_H-M   'P 1'
#
loop_
_entity.id
_entity.type
_entity.pdbx_description
1 polymer ?
#
loop_
_entity_poly.entity_id
_entity_poly.type
_entity_poly.pdbx_seq_one_letter_code
_entity_poly.pdbx_strand_id
1 'polypeptide(L)'
;MVCESTTGYICNFEIYCGQGKRLLETIQTVLSPYTNLWHHVYMDNYYNSVENSEKLLGENIRICGTIRKNRGLPDCLKIVSLKRGETTFRRKKDVLLQVWQSKKNGLSYIHHTFC
;
A
#
# COMPACT_ATOMS: atom_id res chain seq x y z
N MET A 1 9.04 -5.13 -10.54
CA MET A 1 9.55 -3.98 -11.29
C MET A 1 9.04 -2.71 -10.64
N VAL A 2 9.88 -1.69 -10.52
CA VAL A 2 9.53 -0.35 -10.06
C VAL A 2 9.94 0.64 -11.16
N CYS A 3 9.07 1.62 -11.41
CA CYS A 3 9.27 2.62 -12.43
C CYS A 3 9.02 4.02 -11.87
N GLU A 4 9.66 5.01 -12.46
CA GLU A 4 9.34 6.41 -12.22
C GLU A 4 7.95 6.71 -12.82
N SER A 5 7.06 7.32 -12.04
CA SER A 5 5.65 7.50 -12.45
C SER A 5 5.46 8.46 -13.61
N THR A 6 6.33 9.45 -13.78
CA THR A 6 6.17 10.51 -14.79
C THR A 6 6.66 10.06 -16.16
N THR A 7 7.83 9.43 -16.22
CA THR A 7 8.47 9.06 -17.49
C THR A 7 8.22 7.61 -17.88
N GLY A 8 7.81 6.77 -16.93
CA GLY A 8 7.74 5.32 -17.11
C GLY A 8 9.11 4.64 -17.11
N TYR A 9 10.19 5.34 -16.80
CA TYR A 9 11.54 4.79 -16.76
C TYR A 9 11.62 3.64 -15.75
N ILE A 10 12.13 2.48 -16.20
CA ILE A 10 12.30 1.31 -15.34
C ILE A 10 13.51 1.54 -14.44
N CYS A 11 13.24 1.78 -13.16
CA CYS A 11 14.22 2.06 -12.14
C CYS A 11 14.93 0.77 -11.67
N ASN A 12 14.14 -0.28 -11.39
CA ASN A 12 14.67 -1.57 -10.96
C ASN A 12 13.65 -2.72 -11.19
N PHE A 13 14.11 -3.96 -11.32
CA PHE A 13 13.23 -5.12 -11.37
C PHE A 13 13.95 -6.40 -10.93
N GLU A 14 13.16 -7.38 -10.48
CA GLU A 14 13.62 -8.72 -10.13
C GLU A 14 12.73 -9.74 -10.83
N ILE A 15 13.34 -10.78 -11.41
CA ILE A 15 12.63 -11.87 -12.07
C ILE A 15 12.25 -12.93 -11.02
N TYR A 16 10.99 -13.34 -11.00
CA TYR A 16 10.54 -14.44 -10.16
C TYR A 16 10.94 -15.79 -10.77
N CYS A 17 11.86 -16.50 -10.11
CA CYS A 17 12.40 -17.78 -10.59
C CYS A 17 11.78 -19.01 -9.91
N GLY A 18 10.57 -18.91 -9.35
CA GLY A 18 9.91 -20.02 -8.66
C GLY A 18 10.43 -20.32 -7.25
N GLN A 19 11.49 -19.63 -6.80
CA GLN A 19 11.96 -19.70 -5.42
C GLN A 19 11.05 -18.85 -4.52
N GLY A 20 10.53 -19.45 -3.45
CA GLY A 20 9.65 -18.75 -2.52
C GLY A 20 10.41 -17.69 -1.73
N LYS A 21 10.14 -16.42 -2.02
CA LYS A 21 10.51 -15.29 -1.16
C LYS A 21 9.29 -14.76 -0.43
N ARG A 22 9.46 -14.22 0.77
CA ARG A 22 8.35 -13.52 1.43
C ARG A 22 8.04 -12.27 0.63
N LEU A 23 6.76 -11.92 0.53
CA LEU A 23 6.31 -10.77 -0.26
C LEU A 23 7.04 -9.46 0.11
N LEU A 24 7.27 -9.23 1.40
CA LEU A 24 8.00 -8.05 1.88
C LEU A 24 9.46 -8.04 1.39
N GLU A 25 10.14 -9.18 1.40
CA GLU A 25 11.53 -9.30 0.92
C GLU A 25 11.62 -8.98 -0.57
N THR A 26 10.64 -9.40 -1.37
CA THR A 26 10.56 -9.02 -2.79
C THR A 26 10.37 -7.52 -2.96
N ILE A 27 9.51 -6.89 -2.15
CA ILE A 27 9.30 -5.43 -2.18
C ILE A 27 10.60 -4.70 -1.82
N GLN A 28 11.23 -5.08 -0.71
CA GLN A 28 12.49 -4.50 -0.23
C GLN A 28 13.63 -4.69 -1.21
N THR A 29 13.72 -5.85 -1.87
CA THR A 29 14.77 -6.11 -2.87
C THR A 29 14.71 -5.08 -4.00
N VAL A 30 13.52 -4.86 -4.56
CA VAL A 30 13.30 -3.92 -5.67
C VAL A 30 13.45 -2.47 -5.22
N LEU A 31 13.06 -2.14 -3.98
CA LEU A 31 13.12 -0.79 -3.42
C LEU A 31 14.44 -0.43 -2.71
N SER A 32 15.33 -1.40 -2.48
CA SER A 32 16.57 -1.20 -1.71
C SER A 32 17.43 -0.01 -2.16
N PRO A 33 17.57 0.29 -3.48
CA PRO A 33 18.35 1.46 -3.93
C PRO A 33 17.68 2.80 -3.60
N TYR A 34 16.42 2.78 -3.16
CA TYR A 34 15.56 3.96 -2.97
C TYR A 34 15.09 4.14 -1.52
N THR A 35 15.72 3.44 -0.57
CA THR A 35 15.50 3.63 0.88
C THR A 35 16.04 4.98 1.35
N ASN A 36 15.48 5.57 2.41
CA ASN A 36 15.93 6.86 2.96
C ASN A 36 15.76 8.09 2.06
N LEU A 37 15.05 7.96 0.93
CA LEU A 37 14.78 9.06 0.01
C LEU A 37 13.39 9.67 0.19
N TRP A 38 12.53 9.10 1.04
CA TRP A 38 11.16 9.56 1.27
C TRP A 38 10.28 9.59 0.02
N HIS A 39 10.61 8.76 -0.99
CA HIS A 39 9.79 8.59 -2.18
C HIS A 39 8.41 8.00 -1.83
N HIS A 40 7.41 8.35 -2.66
CA HIS A 40 6.07 7.78 -2.61
C HIS A 40 5.95 6.66 -3.64
N VAL A 41 5.81 5.43 -3.16
CA VAL A 41 5.65 4.24 -4.01
C VAL A 41 4.16 3.91 -4.14
N TYR A 42 3.66 3.87 -5.37
CA TYR A 42 2.29 3.47 -5.66
C TYR A 42 2.24 1.98 -6.03
N MET A 43 1.52 1.17 -5.26
CA MET A 43 1.51 -0.29 -5.42
C MET A 43 0.09 -0.86 -5.50
N ASP A 44 -0.03 -2.00 -6.20
CA ASP A 44 -1.27 -2.79 -6.24
C ASP A 44 -1.63 -3.36 -4.84
N ASN A 45 -2.91 -3.69 -4.65
CA ASN A 45 -3.42 -4.34 -3.44
C ASN A 45 -2.71 -5.65 -3.05
N TYR A 46 -2.06 -6.32 -4.00
CA TYR A 46 -1.30 -7.53 -3.71
C TYR A 46 -0.15 -7.26 -2.73
N TYR A 47 0.53 -6.11 -2.88
CA TYR A 47 1.73 -5.74 -2.11
C TYR A 47 1.40 -5.02 -0.80
N ASN A 48 0.21 -4.43 -0.69
CA ASN A 48 -0.18 -3.60 0.45
C ASN A 48 -0.75 -4.42 1.61
N SER A 49 -0.20 -4.17 2.80
CA SER A 49 -0.74 -4.58 4.10
C SER A 49 -0.36 -3.55 5.15
N VAL A 50 -1.10 -3.46 6.25
CA VAL A 50 -0.76 -2.52 7.34
C VAL A 50 0.64 -2.80 7.90
N GLU A 51 1.01 -4.06 8.04
CA GLU A 51 2.35 -4.47 8.50
C GLU A 51 3.45 -4.03 7.52
N ASN A 52 3.25 -4.23 6.21
CA ASN A 52 4.23 -3.83 5.21
C ASN A 52 4.39 -2.30 5.19
N SER A 53 3.30 -1.56 5.36
CA SER A 53 3.32 -0.11 5.44
C SER A 53 4.18 0.41 6.60
N GLU A 54 4.01 -0.16 7.79
CA GLU A 54 4.77 0.25 8.98
C GLU A 54 6.26 -0.05 8.81
N LYS A 55 6.61 -1.18 8.18
CA LYS A 55 8.01 -1.55 7.92
C LYS A 55 8.68 -0.63 6.90
N LEU A 56 8.03 -0.39 5.76
CA LEU A 56 8.56 0.49 4.71
C LEU A 56 8.65 1.95 5.20
N LEU A 57 7.71 2.39 6.03
CA LEU A 57 7.81 3.70 6.67
C LEU A 57 9.04 3.79 7.58
N GLY A 58 9.39 2.72 8.30
CA GLY A 58 10.63 2.63 9.07
C GLY A 58 11.91 2.69 8.24
N GLU A 59 11.82 2.39 6.93
CA GLU A 59 12.89 2.52 5.94
C GLU A 59 12.82 3.86 5.19
N ASN A 60 12.01 4.81 5.70
CA ASN A 60 11.77 6.13 5.12
C ASN A 60 11.26 6.04 3.67
N ILE A 61 10.38 5.06 3.42
CA ILE A 61 9.64 4.88 2.16
C ILE A 61 8.16 5.07 2.46
N ARG A 62 7.51 5.97 1.72
CA ARG A 62 6.06 6.15 1.80
C ARG A 62 5.39 5.32 0.72
N ILE A 63 4.20 4.81 1.02
CA ILE A 63 3.45 3.97 0.12
C ILE A 63 2.00 4.43 0.00
N CYS A 64 1.46 4.28 -1.19
CA CYS A 64 0.07 4.56 -1.50
C CYS A 64 -0.51 3.44 -2.36
N GLY A 65 -1.76 3.09 -2.13
CA GLY A 65 -2.43 2.12 -2.97
C GLY A 65 -3.68 1.54 -2.34
N THR A 66 -4.29 0.60 -3.04
CA THR A 66 -5.45 -0.10 -2.50
C THR A 66 -5.00 -1.22 -1.56
N ILE A 67 -5.84 -1.63 -0.62
CA ILE A 67 -5.54 -2.72 0.33
C ILE A 67 -6.71 -3.70 0.40
N ARG A 68 -6.42 -5.00 0.57
CA ARG A 68 -7.47 -6.01 0.75
C ARG A 68 -7.96 -6.03 2.20
N LYS A 69 -9.25 -6.30 2.40
CA LYS A 69 -9.92 -6.33 3.71
C LYS A 69 -9.22 -7.21 4.76
N ASN A 70 -8.58 -8.29 4.33
CA ASN A 70 -7.87 -9.25 5.18
C ASN A 70 -6.38 -8.93 5.41
N ARG A 71 -5.89 -7.73 5.06
CA ARG A 71 -4.47 -7.33 5.15
C ARG A 71 -4.19 -6.37 6.31
N GLY A 72 -4.85 -6.58 7.44
CA GLY A 72 -4.60 -5.81 8.67
C GLY A 72 -5.54 -4.63 8.93
N LEU A 73 -6.66 -4.53 8.19
CA LEU A 73 -7.66 -3.51 8.50
C LEU A 73 -8.26 -3.73 9.89
N PRO A 74 -8.57 -2.67 10.65
CA PRO A 74 -9.33 -2.78 11.89
C PRO A 74 -10.78 -3.16 11.59
N ASP A 75 -11.42 -3.90 12.51
CA ASP A 75 -12.76 -4.44 12.28
C ASP A 75 -13.81 -3.36 12.05
N CYS A 76 -13.66 -2.19 12.68
CA CYS A 76 -14.52 -1.04 12.45
C CYS A 76 -14.53 -0.54 10.99
N LEU A 77 -13.44 -0.74 10.24
CA LEU A 77 -13.39 -0.45 8.80
C LEU A 77 -13.85 -1.64 7.94
N LYS A 78 -13.84 -2.85 8.48
CA LYS A 78 -14.30 -4.06 7.78
C LYS A 78 -15.82 -4.18 7.73
N ILE A 79 -16.50 -3.72 8.78
CA ILE A 79 -17.97 -3.86 8.92
C ILE A 79 -18.71 -2.56 8.63
N VAL A 80 -18.00 -1.51 8.19
CA VAL A 80 -18.62 -0.21 7.90
C VAL A 80 -19.63 -0.35 6.76
N SER A 81 -20.81 0.22 6.96
CA SER A 81 -21.82 0.43 5.92
C SER A 81 -21.80 1.90 5.53
N LEU A 82 -21.46 2.18 4.27
CA LEU A 82 -21.36 3.53 3.71
C LEU A 82 -22.36 3.68 2.56
N LYS A 83 -22.99 4.85 2.45
CA LYS A 83 -23.76 5.21 1.25
C LYS A 83 -22.79 5.57 0.12
N ARG A 84 -23.28 5.50 -1.12
CA ARG A 84 -22.48 5.88 -2.30
C ARG A 84 -21.93 7.29 -2.14
N GLY A 85 -20.61 7.44 -2.34
CA GLY A 85 -19.91 8.70 -2.18
C GLY A 85 -19.40 8.98 -0.77
N GLU A 86 -19.89 8.26 0.25
CA GLU A 86 -19.40 8.42 1.62
C GLU A 86 -18.03 7.76 1.81
N THR A 87 -17.26 8.33 2.72
CA THR A 87 -15.95 7.83 3.13
C THR A 87 -15.86 7.76 4.65
N THR A 88 -15.01 6.87 5.15
CA THR A 88 -14.54 6.90 6.52
C THR A 88 -13.07 6.55 6.57
N PHE A 89 -12.38 6.88 7.65
CA PHE A 89 -10.96 6.56 7.79
C PHE A 89 -10.58 6.22 9.22
N ARG A 90 -9.46 5.52 9.39
CA ARG A 90 -8.74 5.37 10.65
C ARG A 90 -7.27 5.66 10.42
N ARG A 91 -6.66 6.36 11.36
CA ARG A 91 -5.24 6.72 11.33
C ARG A 91 -4.54 6.13 12.54
N LYS A 92 -3.34 5.57 12.34
CA LYS A 92 -2.41 5.18 13.40
C LYS A 92 -1.06 5.80 13.05
N LYS A 93 -0.62 6.79 13.83
CA LYS A 93 0.57 7.59 13.52
C LYS A 93 0.50 8.07 12.06
N ASP A 94 1.46 7.73 11.22
CA ASP A 94 1.52 8.19 9.84
C ASP A 94 0.78 7.31 8.84
N VAL A 95 0.26 6.16 9.29
CA VAL A 95 -0.53 5.24 8.47
C VAL A 95 -2.01 5.64 8.52
N LEU A 96 -2.57 6.02 7.37
CA LEU A 96 -3.99 6.27 7.16
C LEU A 96 -4.61 5.14 6.33
N LEU A 97 -5.71 4.58 6.84
CA LEU A 97 -6.61 3.70 6.10
C LEU A 97 -7.91 4.43 5.84
N GLN A 98 -8.29 4.54 4.58
CA GLN A 98 -9.53 5.15 4.15
C GLN A 98 -10.39 4.13 3.41
N VAL A 99 -11.70 4.16 3.66
CA VAL A 99 -12.70 3.36 2.97
C VAL A 99 -13.63 4.30 2.25
N TRP A 100 -13.95 3.98 1.00
CA TRP A 100 -14.88 4.74 0.17
C TRP A 100 -15.84 3.83 -0.56
N GLN A 101 -17.12 4.20 -0.58
CA GLN A 101 -18.16 3.50 -1.35
C GLN A 101 -18.29 4.10 -2.75
N SER A 102 -17.59 3.51 -3.72
CA SER A 102 -17.63 3.98 -5.12
C SER A 102 -18.89 3.52 -5.85
N LYS A 103 -19.22 2.24 -5.72
CA LYS A 103 -20.35 1.56 -6.38
C LYS A 103 -21.32 1.01 -5.33
N LYS A 104 -22.54 0.66 -5.74
CA LYS A 104 -23.60 0.17 -4.82
C LYS A 104 -23.12 -0.91 -3.83
N ASN A 105 -22.19 -1.79 -4.24
CA ASN A 105 -21.67 -2.90 -3.42
C ASN A 105 -20.14 -2.93 -3.29
N GLY A 106 -19.44 -1.86 -3.69
CA GLY A 106 -17.97 -1.86 -3.79
C GLY A 106 -17.33 -0.90 -2.80
N LEU A 107 -16.80 -1.44 -1.70
CA LEU A 107 -15.89 -0.71 -0.80
C LEU A 107 -14.48 -0.78 -1.36
N SER A 108 -13.88 0.39 -1.60
CA SER A 108 -12.46 0.51 -1.92
C SER A 108 -11.70 0.98 -0.69
N TYR A 109 -10.59 0.32 -0.40
CA TYR A 109 -9.73 0.66 0.72
C TYR A 109 -8.46 1.29 0.18
N ILE A 110 -8.13 2.49 0.61
CA ILE A 110 -6.92 3.21 0.22
C ILE A 110 -6.04 3.35 1.45
N HIS A 111 -4.77 3.07 1.28
CA HIS A 111 -3.75 3.23 2.30
C HIS A 111 -2.81 4.38 1.89
N HIS A 112 -2.48 5.24 2.84
CA HIS A 112 -1.52 6.32 2.67
C HIS A 112 -0.58 6.38 3.88
N THR A 113 0.71 6.55 3.63
CA THR A 113 1.63 7.07 4.66
C THR A 113 1.88 8.56 4.45
N PHE A 114 1.40 9.39 5.38
CA PHE A 114 1.55 10.84 5.34
C PHE A 114 2.80 11.31 6.09
N CYS A 115 3.12 12.59 5.92
CA CYS A 115 4.07 13.32 6.76
C CYS A 115 3.40 13.90 8.00
#